data_AF-A0A9E6ATA3-F1
#
_entry.id   AF-A0A9E6ATA3-F1
#
_cell.length_a   1.000
_cell.length_b   1.000
_cell.length_c   1.000
_cell.angle_alpha   90.00
_cell.angle_beta   90.00
_cell.angle_gamma   90.00
#
_symmetry.space_group_name_H-M   'P 1'
#
loop_
_entity.id
_entity.type
_entity.pdbx_description
1 polymer ?
#
loop_
_entity_poly.entity_id
_entity_poly.type
_entity_poly.pdbx_seq_one_letter_code
_entity_poly.pdbx_strand_id
1 'polypeptide(L)'
;MFSSVFKFLDKFSIKWQVLLIAAFSLIATLALGSISLFSASKVAVSANYSVKNSQLSAAMHILAEETLLMRRHEKDYLLRLTPKYEERYLKQTDKTINYADGIADIIHSSELDQIKLISTNIRLHKQKFIEVVDLSNKMGIKVSEGLIGNLLDAAYKIESKLKSVLKTDIHKHMNSLLIVRSHEKYFLLHKIDRSLMNFKIGIS
;
A
#
# COMPACT_ATOMS: atom_id res chain seq x y z
N MET A 1 48.13 -41.25 -23.35
CA MET A 1 48.59 -40.72 -22.03
C MET A 1 48.81 -41.80 -20.99
N PHE A 2 47.90 -42.78 -20.82
CA PHE A 2 48.06 -43.85 -19.82
C PHE A 2 49.23 -44.82 -20.09
N SER A 3 49.54 -45.18 -21.34
CA SER A 3 50.62 -46.15 -21.64
C SER A 3 52.01 -45.67 -21.22
N SER A 4 52.26 -44.36 -21.27
CA SER A 4 53.52 -43.75 -20.84
C SER A 4 53.69 -43.80 -19.32
N VAL A 5 52.59 -43.71 -18.56
CA VAL A 5 52.58 -43.80 -17.09
C VAL A 5 52.85 -45.22 -16.62
N PHE A 6 52.22 -46.22 -17.26
CA PHE A 6 52.49 -47.63 -16.95
C PHE A 6 53.93 -48.03 -17.29
N LYS A 7 54.47 -47.60 -18.45
CA LYS A 7 55.89 -47.82 -18.82
C LYS A 7 56.88 -47.17 -17.86
N PHE A 8 56.50 -46.06 -17.22
CA PHE A 8 57.33 -45.37 -16.21
C PHE A 8 57.31 -46.10 -14.86
N LEU A 9 56.13 -46.60 -14.45
CA LEU A 9 55.97 -47.38 -13.23
C LEU A 9 56.70 -48.73 -13.30
N ASP A 10 56.76 -49.37 -14.47
CA ASP A 10 57.40 -50.67 -14.69
C ASP A 10 58.93 -50.69 -14.48
N LYS A 11 59.55 -49.50 -14.38
CA LYS A 11 60.98 -49.35 -14.05
C LYS A 11 61.28 -49.45 -12.55
N PHE A 12 60.25 -49.42 -11.71
CA PHE A 12 60.38 -49.50 -10.25
C PHE A 12 59.88 -50.87 -9.73
N SER A 13 60.48 -51.36 -8.63
CA SER A 13 60.05 -52.61 -7.99
C SER A 13 58.56 -52.55 -7.58
N ILE A 14 57.87 -53.69 -7.64
CA ILE A 14 56.43 -53.86 -7.35
C ILE A 14 56.02 -53.19 -6.02
N LYS A 15 56.89 -53.21 -5.01
CA LYS A 15 56.66 -52.55 -3.71
C LYS A 15 56.41 -51.04 -3.85
N TRP A 16 57.19 -50.36 -4.69
CA TRP A 16 57.08 -48.91 -4.93
C TRP A 16 55.89 -48.56 -5.83
N GLN A 17 55.55 -49.42 -6.80
CA GLN A 17 54.36 -49.23 -7.63
C GLN A 17 53.07 -49.24 -6.80
N VAL A 18 52.93 -50.22 -5.90
CA VAL A 18 51.78 -50.33 -4.99
C VAL A 18 51.72 -49.14 -4.02
N LEU A 19 52.86 -48.71 -3.48
CA LEU A 19 52.95 -47.56 -2.58
C LEU A 19 52.54 -46.24 -3.26
N LEU A 20 52.92 -46.04 -4.52
CA LEU A 20 52.53 -44.85 -5.30
C LEU A 20 51.02 -44.78 -5.56
N ILE A 21 50.37 -45.90 -5.87
CA ILE A 21 48.91 -45.95 -6.07
C ILE A 21 48.18 -45.66 -4.75
N ALA A 22 48.64 -46.24 -3.63
CA ALA A 22 48.10 -45.96 -2.31
C ALA A 22 48.24 -44.47 -1.92
N ALA A 23 49.42 -43.89 -2.17
CA ALA A 23 49.68 -42.47 -1.93
C ALA A 23 48.79 -41.56 -2.80
N PHE A 24 48.61 -41.89 -4.08
CA PHE A 24 47.74 -41.13 -4.98
C PHE A 24 46.27 -41.19 -4.55
N SER A 25 45.78 -42.36 -4.16
CA SER A 25 44.43 -42.53 -3.62
C SER A 25 44.22 -41.69 -2.36
N LEU A 26 45.19 -41.67 -1.46
CA LEU A 26 45.16 -40.86 -0.24
C LEU A 26 45.14 -39.35 -0.55
N ILE A 27 45.92 -38.90 -1.53
CA ILE A 27 45.92 -37.50 -1.96
C ILE A 27 44.57 -37.12 -2.59
N ALA A 28 43.99 -38.00 -3.40
CA ALA A 28 42.69 -37.77 -4.02
C ALA A 28 41.56 -37.68 -2.98
N THR A 29 41.56 -38.55 -1.97
CA THR A 29 40.56 -38.50 -0.88
C THR A 29 40.72 -37.24 -0.02
N LEU A 30 41.95 -36.83 0.29
CA LEU A 30 42.22 -35.57 1.00
C LEU A 30 41.77 -34.35 0.19
N ALA A 31 42.02 -34.34 -1.13
CA ALA A 31 41.56 -33.27 -2.01
C ALA A 31 40.02 -33.18 -2.04
N LEU A 32 39.32 -34.30 -2.21
CA LEU A 32 37.85 -34.35 -2.16
C LEU A 32 37.29 -33.91 -0.81
N GLY A 33 37.91 -34.32 0.30
CA GLY A 33 37.54 -33.87 1.64
C GLY A 33 37.71 -32.36 1.83
N SER A 34 38.81 -31.78 1.33
CA SER A 34 39.02 -30.33 1.39
C SER A 34 37.97 -29.55 0.59
N ILE A 35 37.61 -30.04 -0.61
CA ILE A 35 36.59 -29.44 -1.46
C ILE A 35 35.20 -29.54 -0.81
N SER A 36 34.88 -30.69 -0.19
CA SER A 36 33.58 -30.88 0.45
C SER A 36 33.41 -29.97 1.67
N LEU A 37 34.46 -29.77 2.48
CA LEU A 37 34.44 -28.82 3.60
C LEU A 37 34.29 -27.37 3.14
N PHE A 38 35.03 -26.96 2.10
CA PHE A 38 34.90 -25.62 1.52
C PHE A 38 33.50 -25.40 0.91
N SER A 39 32.98 -26.40 0.21
CA SER A 39 31.63 -26.38 -0.37
C SER A 39 30.55 -26.26 0.71
N ALA A 40 30.66 -27.03 1.79
CA ALA A 40 29.70 -26.98 2.90
C ALA A 40 29.57 -25.57 3.50
N SER A 41 30.69 -24.86 3.64
CA SER A 41 30.68 -23.48 4.16
C SER A 41 29.94 -22.50 3.24
N LYS A 42 30.15 -22.62 1.92
CA LYS A 42 29.45 -21.79 0.92
C LYS A 42 27.96 -22.11 0.82
N VAL A 43 27.60 -23.39 0.91
CA VAL A 43 26.20 -23.83 0.91
C VAL A 43 25.48 -23.29 2.15
N ALA A 44 26.10 -23.31 3.32
CA ALA A 44 25.53 -22.74 4.54
C ALA A 44 25.29 -21.23 4.42
N VAL A 45 26.26 -20.48 3.88
CA VAL A 45 26.10 -19.05 3.63
C VAL A 45 24.98 -18.78 2.61
N SER A 46 24.94 -19.52 1.49
CA SER A 46 23.88 -19.41 0.50
C SER A 46 22.50 -19.74 1.07
N ALA A 47 22.39 -20.75 1.93
CA ALA A 47 21.14 -21.12 2.58
C ALA A 47 20.63 -19.98 3.47
N ASN A 48 21.50 -19.34 4.24
CA ASN A 48 21.15 -18.18 5.06
C ASN A 48 20.67 -16.99 4.21
N TYR A 49 21.31 -16.72 3.07
CA TYR A 49 20.83 -15.70 2.14
C TYR A 49 19.43 -16.02 1.57
N SER A 50 19.20 -17.27 1.17
CA SER A 50 17.88 -17.71 0.68
C SER A 50 16.79 -17.59 1.75
N VAL A 51 17.11 -17.92 3.01
CA VAL A 51 16.19 -17.76 4.15
C VAL A 51 15.91 -16.28 4.44
N LYS A 52 16.93 -15.42 4.42
CA LYS A 52 16.72 -13.97 4.62
C LYS A 52 15.85 -13.37 3.52
N ASN A 53 16.05 -13.79 2.27
CA ASN A 53 15.27 -13.30 1.13
C ASN A 53 13.82 -13.80 1.17
N SER A 54 13.57 -15.03 1.62
CA SER A 54 12.20 -15.53 1.79
C SER A 54 11.47 -14.84 2.94
N GLN A 55 12.15 -14.53 4.04
CA GLN A 55 11.61 -13.73 5.14
C GLN A 55 11.24 -12.32 4.69
N LEU A 56 12.12 -11.67 3.91
CA LEU A 56 11.84 -10.37 3.30
C LEU A 56 10.60 -10.44 2.40
N SER A 57 10.53 -11.43 1.51
CA SER A 57 9.36 -11.63 0.65
C SER A 57 8.08 -11.79 1.44
N ALA A 58 8.09 -12.56 2.53
CA ALA A 58 6.93 -12.73 3.41
C ALA A 58 6.54 -11.40 4.08
N ALA A 59 7.52 -10.62 4.54
CA ALA A 59 7.27 -9.31 5.13
C ALA A 59 6.65 -8.33 4.10
N MET A 60 7.14 -8.34 2.86
CA MET A 60 6.56 -7.54 1.78
C MET A 60 5.13 -7.96 1.43
N HIS A 61 4.82 -9.25 1.47
CA HIS A 61 3.45 -9.74 1.29
C HIS A 61 2.50 -9.25 2.39
N ILE A 62 2.93 -9.31 3.65
CA ILE A 62 2.13 -8.78 4.78
C ILE A 62 1.95 -7.28 4.62
N LEU A 63 3.01 -6.54 4.29
CA LEU A 63 2.91 -5.09 4.06
C LEU A 63 1.89 -4.76 2.95
N ALA A 64 1.91 -5.53 1.86
CA ALA A 64 0.93 -5.37 0.78
C ALA A 64 -0.50 -5.61 1.26
N GLU A 65 -0.76 -6.64 2.05
CA GLU A 65 -2.08 -6.91 2.64
C GLU A 65 -2.55 -5.76 3.53
N GLU A 66 -1.69 -5.25 4.42
CA GLU A 66 -2.02 -4.15 5.33
C GLU A 66 -2.35 -2.86 4.54
N THR A 67 -1.67 -2.60 3.42
CA THR A 67 -2.02 -1.47 2.53
C THR A 67 -3.36 -1.65 1.81
N LEU A 68 -3.76 -2.88 1.49
CA LEU A 68 -5.09 -3.17 0.92
C LEU A 68 -6.19 -2.94 1.97
N LEU A 69 -5.94 -3.33 3.22
CA LEU A 69 -6.85 -3.05 4.33
C LEU A 69 -7.01 -1.55 4.58
N MET A 70 -5.92 -0.77 4.50
CA MET A 70 -6.00 0.69 4.53
C MET A 70 -6.95 1.24 3.47
N ARG A 71 -6.79 0.83 2.20
CA ARG A 71 -7.67 1.25 1.09
C ARG A 71 -9.12 0.82 1.29
N ARG A 72 -9.35 -0.32 1.93
CA ARG A 72 -10.71 -0.76 2.29
C ARG A 72 -11.35 0.19 3.30
N HIS A 73 -10.64 0.51 4.39
CA HIS A 73 -11.14 1.43 5.41
C HIS A 73 -11.34 2.85 4.89
N GLU A 74 -10.47 3.31 4.00
CA GLU A 74 -10.63 4.58 3.30
C GLU A 74 -11.95 4.61 2.52
N LYS A 75 -12.19 3.59 1.68
CA LYS A 75 -13.45 3.48 0.92
C LYS A 75 -14.67 3.39 1.81
N ASP A 76 -14.58 2.62 2.90
CA ASP A 76 -15.67 2.53 3.88
C ASP A 76 -15.99 3.90 4.51
N TYR A 77 -14.96 4.70 4.79
CA TYR A 77 -15.13 6.08 5.24
C TYR A 77 -15.78 6.93 4.15
N LEU A 78 -15.28 6.94 2.91
CA LEU A 78 -15.82 7.78 1.84
C LEU A 78 -17.29 7.48 1.52
N LEU A 79 -17.72 6.22 1.67
CA LEU A 79 -19.09 5.80 1.42
C LEU A 79 -20.07 6.17 2.54
N ARG A 80 -19.60 6.26 3.79
CA ARG A 80 -20.47 6.37 4.98
C ARG A 80 -20.26 7.66 5.76
N LEU A 81 -19.11 8.28 5.59
CA LEU A 81 -18.66 9.52 6.24
C LEU A 81 -18.83 9.47 7.76
N THR A 82 -18.54 8.34 8.40
CA THR A 82 -18.68 8.22 9.87
C THR A 82 -17.34 8.18 10.61
N PRO A 83 -17.26 8.78 11.83
CA PRO A 83 -16.03 8.79 12.63
C PRO A 83 -15.45 7.40 12.92
N LYS A 84 -16.32 6.39 13.00
CA LYS A 84 -15.91 5.00 13.21
C LYS A 84 -14.95 4.48 12.13
N TYR A 85 -15.14 4.88 10.87
CA TYR A 85 -14.27 4.42 9.77
C TYR A 85 -13.01 5.25 9.63
N GLU A 86 -13.05 6.52 10.04
CA GLU A 86 -11.86 7.35 10.20
C GLU A 86 -10.90 6.72 11.22
N GLU A 87 -11.38 6.40 12.43
CA GLU A 87 -10.57 5.78 13.47
C GLU A 87 -9.95 4.45 13.01
N ARG A 88 -10.75 3.62 12.32
CA ARG A 88 -10.27 2.35 11.74
C ARG A 88 -9.16 2.56 10.72
N TYR A 89 -9.33 3.54 9.83
CA TYR A 89 -8.30 3.87 8.84
C TYR A 89 -7.02 4.37 9.52
N LEU A 90 -7.12 5.28 10.50
CA LEU A 90 -5.96 5.84 11.18
C LEU A 90 -5.19 4.77 11.94
N LYS A 91 -5.90 3.94 12.73
CA LYS A 91 -5.30 2.82 13.46
C LYS A 91 -4.61 1.82 12.54
N GLN A 92 -5.26 1.46 11.43
CA GLN A 92 -4.69 0.55 10.45
C GLN A 92 -3.46 1.16 9.78
N THR A 93 -3.50 2.45 9.44
CA THR A 93 -2.37 3.14 8.80
C THR A 93 -1.16 3.24 9.73
N ASP A 94 -1.38 3.53 11.02
CA ASP A 94 -0.30 3.59 12.01
C ASP A 94 0.35 2.22 12.22
N LYS A 95 -0.46 1.15 12.25
CA LYS A 95 0.06 -0.22 12.26
C LYS A 95 0.91 -0.51 11.02
N THR A 96 0.42 -0.15 9.82
CA THR A 96 1.15 -0.37 8.56
C THR A 96 2.46 0.41 8.50
N ILE A 97 2.48 1.67 8.97
CA ILE A 97 3.68 2.51 9.04
C ILE A 97 4.72 1.87 9.97
N ASN A 98 4.32 1.48 11.18
CA ASN A 98 5.23 0.85 12.14
C ASN A 98 5.80 -0.46 11.59
N TYR A 99 4.99 -1.23 10.85
CA TYR A 99 5.44 -2.44 10.20
C TYR A 99 6.44 -2.15 9.07
N ALA A 100 6.17 -1.16 8.23
CA ALA A 100 7.08 -0.76 7.14
C ALA A 100 8.43 -0.24 7.67
N ASP A 101 8.42 0.55 8.75
CA ASP A 101 9.63 1.06 9.37
C ASP A 101 10.44 -0.06 10.04
N GLY A 102 9.77 -1.00 10.71
CA GLY A 102 10.44 -2.17 11.30
C GLY A 102 11.10 -3.07 10.26
N ILE A 103 10.53 -3.17 9.05
CA ILE A 103 11.16 -3.87 7.92
C ILE A 103 12.44 -3.13 7.48
N ALA A 104 12.40 -1.80 7.39
CA ALA A 104 13.54 -0.98 6.98
C ALA A 104 14.74 -1.15 7.93
N ASP A 105 14.52 -1.33 9.23
CA ASP A 105 15.58 -1.50 10.22
C ASP A 105 16.32 -2.85 10.12
N ILE A 106 15.67 -3.88 9.53
CA ILE A 106 16.21 -5.24 9.42
C ILE A 106 17.00 -5.45 8.11
N ILE A 107 16.83 -4.54 7.15
CA ILE A 107 17.33 -4.67 5.79
C ILE A 107 18.58 -3.81 5.58
N HIS A 108 19.62 -4.44 5.05
CA HIS A 108 20.87 -3.79 4.63
C HIS A 108 21.11 -3.91 3.13
N SER A 109 20.08 -4.27 2.36
CA SER A 109 20.15 -4.46 0.91
C SER A 109 19.82 -3.17 0.15
N SER A 110 20.00 -3.22 -1.17
CA SER A 110 19.57 -2.18 -2.12
C SER A 110 18.06 -1.89 -2.10
N GLU A 111 17.26 -2.69 -1.42
CA GLU A 111 15.79 -2.50 -1.32
C GLU A 111 15.39 -1.52 -0.21
N LEU A 112 16.33 -1.11 0.65
CA LEU A 112 16.05 -0.22 1.79
C LEU A 112 15.42 1.11 1.35
N ASP A 113 15.90 1.70 0.26
CA ASP A 113 15.38 2.97 -0.26
C ASP A 113 13.93 2.84 -0.75
N GLN A 114 13.59 1.68 -1.34
CA GLN A 114 12.23 1.42 -1.80
C GLN A 114 11.27 1.30 -0.61
N ILE A 115 11.68 0.65 0.47
CA ILE A 115 10.85 0.46 1.66
C ILE A 115 10.65 1.79 2.40
N LYS A 116 11.71 2.60 2.52
CA LYS A 116 11.60 3.97 3.05
C LYS A 116 10.68 4.84 2.21
N LEU A 117 10.75 4.72 0.88
CA LEU A 117 9.83 5.41 -0.03
C LEU A 117 8.38 4.96 0.20
N ILE A 118 8.14 3.65 0.37
CA ILE A 118 6.81 3.12 0.70
C ILE A 118 6.30 3.71 2.01
N SER A 119 7.08 3.67 3.10
CA SER A 119 6.69 4.27 4.38
C SER A 119 6.37 5.76 4.26
N THR A 120 7.20 6.50 3.52
CA THR A 120 6.99 7.94 3.25
C THR A 120 5.67 8.19 2.51
N ASN A 121 5.37 7.39 1.48
CA ASN A 121 4.14 7.51 0.71
C ASN A 121 2.90 7.13 1.54
N ILE A 122 3.01 6.15 2.44
CA ILE A 122 1.93 5.78 3.37
C ILE A 122 1.63 6.93 4.34
N ARG A 123 2.68 7.61 4.85
CA ARG A 123 2.52 8.79 5.72
C ARG A 123 1.88 9.96 4.97
N LEU A 124 2.30 10.23 3.73
CA LEU A 124 1.68 11.24 2.88
C LEU A 124 0.21 10.93 2.61
N HIS A 125 -0.11 9.67 2.32
CA HIS A 125 -1.47 9.21 2.11
C HIS A 125 -2.34 9.42 3.35
N LYS A 126 -1.81 9.14 4.55
CA LYS A 126 -2.48 9.43 5.83
C LYS A 126 -2.83 10.92 5.96
N GLN A 127 -1.88 11.81 5.65
CA GLN A 127 -2.10 13.26 5.73
C GLN A 127 -3.20 13.71 4.77
N LYS A 128 -3.20 13.19 3.54
CA LYS A 128 -4.24 13.48 2.56
C LYS A 128 -5.61 12.95 2.96
N PHE A 129 -5.66 11.78 3.59
CA PHE A 129 -6.92 11.29 4.14
C PHE A 129 -7.47 12.21 5.23
N ILE A 130 -6.63 12.70 6.16
CA ILE A 130 -7.06 13.65 7.19
C ILE A 130 -7.60 14.94 6.55
N GLU A 131 -6.96 15.45 5.49
CA GLU A 131 -7.46 16.60 4.74
C GLU A 131 -8.86 16.34 4.14
N VAL A 132 -9.09 15.14 3.60
CA VAL A 132 -10.41 14.72 3.08
C VAL A 132 -11.45 14.63 4.19
N VAL A 133 -11.08 14.13 5.37
CA VAL A 133 -11.96 14.08 6.55
C VAL A 133 -12.38 15.48 6.96
N ASP A 134 -11.43 16.41 7.08
CA ASP A 134 -11.69 17.80 7.43
C ASP A 134 -12.60 18.50 6.42
N LEU A 135 -12.35 18.29 5.13
CA LEU A 135 -13.20 18.83 4.06
C LEU A 135 -14.61 18.23 4.12
N SER A 136 -14.73 16.94 4.40
CA SER A 136 -16.02 16.26 4.56
C SER A 136 -16.81 16.81 5.74
N ASN A 137 -16.14 17.05 6.87
CA ASN A 137 -16.74 17.70 8.05
C ASN A 137 -17.20 19.13 7.75
N LYS A 138 -16.37 19.93 7.06
CA LYS A 138 -16.71 21.30 6.65
C LYS A 138 -17.91 21.35 5.70
N MET A 139 -17.97 20.45 4.72
CA MET A 139 -19.12 20.34 3.83
C MET A 139 -20.40 19.97 4.60
N GLY A 140 -20.27 19.14 5.63
CA GLY A 140 -21.38 18.61 6.42
C GLY A 140 -21.61 17.14 6.09
N ILE A 141 -21.40 16.26 7.09
CA ILE A 141 -21.64 14.81 6.95
C ILE A 141 -23.15 14.54 6.81
N LYS A 142 -23.98 15.32 7.52
CA LYS A 142 -25.44 15.28 7.39
C LYS A 142 -25.93 16.48 6.60
N VAL A 143 -27.06 16.29 5.92
CA VAL A 143 -27.70 17.31 5.09
C VAL A 143 -28.04 18.58 5.88
N SER A 144 -28.33 18.48 7.19
CA SER A 144 -28.64 19.62 8.07
C SER A 144 -27.41 20.28 8.71
N GLU A 145 -26.21 19.80 8.42
CA GLU A 145 -24.97 20.25 9.07
C GLU A 145 -24.03 20.88 8.02
N GLY A 146 -23.03 21.63 8.49
CA GLY A 146 -21.97 22.20 7.65
C GLY A 146 -22.47 23.22 6.60
N LEU A 147 -21.67 23.39 5.54
CA LEU A 147 -21.98 24.31 4.46
C LEU A 147 -23.29 23.96 3.74
N ILE A 148 -23.62 22.66 3.61
CA ILE A 148 -24.86 22.20 2.99
C ILE A 148 -26.08 22.62 3.82
N GLY A 149 -26.04 22.41 5.14
CA GLY A 149 -27.12 22.84 6.04
C GLY A 149 -27.35 24.35 5.98
N ASN A 150 -26.27 25.14 6.00
CA ASN A 150 -26.35 26.60 5.89
C ASN A 150 -26.99 27.06 4.58
N LEU A 151 -26.68 26.38 3.47
CA LEU A 151 -27.25 26.67 2.16
C LEU A 151 -28.76 26.37 2.13
N LEU A 152 -29.17 25.23 2.69
CA LEU A 152 -30.58 24.83 2.82
C LEU A 152 -31.38 25.79 3.70
N ASP A 153 -30.81 26.22 4.82
CA ASP A 153 -31.44 27.18 5.73
C ASP A 153 -31.63 28.55 5.07
N ALA A 154 -30.64 29.01 4.29
CA ALA A 154 -30.76 30.24 3.52
C ALA A 154 -31.88 30.14 2.47
N ALA A 155 -31.94 29.03 1.74
CA ALA A 155 -33.01 28.77 0.77
C ALA A 155 -34.40 28.74 1.43
N TYR A 156 -34.53 28.09 2.59
CA TYR A 156 -35.78 28.06 3.36
C TYR A 156 -36.22 29.45 3.83
N LYS A 157 -35.29 30.28 4.30
CA LYS A 157 -35.58 31.68 4.68
C LYS A 157 -36.10 32.49 3.50
N ILE A 158 -35.49 32.33 2.33
CA ILE A 158 -35.96 32.98 1.09
C ILE A 158 -37.38 32.51 0.76
N GLU A 159 -37.64 31.20 0.77
CA GLU A 159 -38.96 30.62 0.52
C GLU A 159 -40.04 31.16 1.48
N SER A 160 -39.73 31.19 2.79
CA SER A 160 -40.66 31.67 3.81
C SER A 160 -40.99 33.15 3.62
N LYS A 161 -39.98 33.98 3.33
CA LYS A 161 -40.18 35.41 3.05
C LYS A 161 -41.02 35.61 1.80
N LEU A 162 -40.75 34.86 0.74
CA LEU A 162 -41.50 34.95 -0.52
C LEU A 162 -42.97 34.56 -0.34
N LYS A 163 -43.25 33.47 0.40
CA LYS A 163 -44.63 33.05 0.75
C LYS A 163 -45.37 34.09 1.57
N SER A 164 -44.68 34.79 2.48
CA SER A 164 -45.29 35.85 3.31
C SER A 164 -45.73 37.07 2.49
N VAL A 165 -45.01 37.38 1.41
CA VAL A 165 -45.23 38.55 0.55
C VAL A 165 -46.24 38.27 -0.57
N LEU A 166 -46.16 37.10 -1.22
CA LEU A 166 -46.90 36.77 -2.44
C LEU A 166 -48.27 36.09 -2.20
N LYS A 167 -49.02 36.45 -1.16
CA LYS A 167 -50.28 35.80 -0.73
C LYS A 167 -51.31 35.49 -1.85
N THR A 168 -51.21 36.10 -3.03
CA THR A 168 -52.16 36.02 -4.15
C THR A 168 -51.61 35.47 -5.47
N ASP A 169 -50.29 35.29 -5.65
CA ASP A 169 -49.69 34.95 -6.97
C ASP A 169 -48.60 33.85 -6.88
N ILE A 170 -48.94 32.82 -6.11
CA ILE A 170 -48.03 31.77 -5.62
C ILE A 170 -47.45 30.91 -6.76
N HIS A 171 -48.21 30.64 -7.82
CA HIS A 171 -47.89 29.58 -8.76
C HIS A 171 -46.66 29.86 -9.65
N LYS A 172 -46.45 31.10 -10.08
CA LYS A 172 -45.36 31.42 -11.04
C LYS A 172 -43.98 31.48 -10.39
N HIS A 173 -43.90 32.01 -9.16
CA HIS A 173 -42.65 32.15 -8.41
C HIS A 173 -42.26 30.90 -7.61
N MET A 174 -43.21 30.00 -7.32
CA MET A 174 -42.92 28.71 -6.68
C MET A 174 -42.18 27.76 -7.63
N ASN A 175 -42.45 27.83 -8.94
CA ASN A 175 -41.81 26.96 -9.92
C ASN A 175 -40.29 27.20 -10.02
N SER A 176 -39.84 28.46 -10.04
CA SER A 176 -38.40 28.77 -10.07
C SER A 176 -37.71 28.29 -8.79
N LEU A 177 -38.34 28.44 -7.62
CA LEU A 177 -37.83 27.90 -6.36
C LEU A 177 -37.70 26.36 -6.38
N LEU A 178 -38.71 25.66 -6.92
CA LEU A 178 -38.68 24.19 -7.03
C LEU A 178 -37.58 23.72 -7.99
N ILE A 179 -37.32 24.45 -9.07
CA ILE A 179 -36.22 24.18 -10.00
C ILE A 179 -34.87 24.34 -9.29
N VAL A 180 -34.67 25.42 -8.53
CA VAL A 180 -33.44 25.62 -7.73
C VAL A 180 -33.23 24.48 -6.74
N ARG A 181 -34.27 24.08 -5.99
CA ARG A 181 -34.19 22.92 -5.06
C ARG A 181 -33.88 21.60 -5.76
N SER A 182 -34.40 21.41 -6.98
CA SER A 182 -34.10 20.22 -7.78
C SER A 182 -32.60 20.20 -8.15
N HIS A 183 -32.06 21.32 -8.63
CA HIS A 183 -30.65 21.44 -8.98
C HIS A 183 -29.72 21.31 -7.76
N GLU A 184 -30.13 21.86 -6.62
CA GLU A 184 -29.44 21.71 -5.34
C GLU A 184 -29.37 20.23 -4.94
N LYS A 185 -30.52 19.55 -4.89
CA LYS A 185 -30.57 18.12 -4.55
C LYS A 185 -29.78 17.27 -5.55
N TYR A 186 -29.83 17.61 -6.83
CA TYR A 186 -29.05 16.95 -7.87
C TYR A 186 -27.54 17.12 -7.64
N PHE A 187 -27.10 18.31 -7.20
CA PHE A 187 -25.71 18.58 -6.83
C PHE A 187 -25.27 17.78 -5.61
N LEU A 188 -26.09 17.70 -4.57
CA LEU A 188 -25.78 16.96 -3.36
C LEU A 188 -25.63 15.45 -3.60
N LEU A 189 -26.45 14.89 -4.52
CA LEU A 189 -26.41 13.47 -4.87
C LEU A 189 -25.24 13.10 -5.76
N HIS A 190 -24.91 13.96 -6.73
CA HIS A 190 -23.96 13.60 -7.77
C HIS A 190 -22.57 14.16 -7.53
N LYS A 191 -22.43 15.28 -6.79
CA LYS A 191 -21.14 15.94 -6.49
C LYS A 191 -20.21 16.07 -7.72
N ILE A 192 -20.79 16.28 -8.91
CA ILE A 192 -20.12 16.37 -10.22
C ILE A 192 -20.21 17.80 -10.77
N ASP A 193 -19.18 18.27 -11.48
CA ASP A 193 -19.08 19.63 -12.06
C ASP A 193 -20.29 20.06 -12.91
N ARG A 194 -20.85 19.14 -13.71
CA ARG A 194 -22.06 19.42 -14.50
C ARG A 194 -23.23 19.87 -13.62
N SER A 195 -23.30 19.39 -12.39
CA SER A 195 -24.32 19.80 -11.45
C SER A 195 -24.06 21.19 -10.85
N LEU A 196 -22.80 21.59 -10.65
CA LEU A 196 -22.45 22.96 -10.25
C LEU A 196 -22.86 23.97 -11.33
N MET A 197 -22.65 23.60 -12.59
CA MET A 197 -23.02 24.44 -13.73
C MET A 197 -24.55 24.63 -13.81
N ASN A 198 -25.32 23.56 -13.65
CA ASN A 198 -26.78 23.62 -13.62
C ASN A 198 -27.31 24.41 -12.41
N PHE A 199 -26.67 24.30 -11.25
CA PHE A 199 -27.01 25.08 -10.06
C PHE A 199 -26.74 26.58 -10.26
N LYS A 200 -25.58 26.94 -10.83
CA LYS A 200 -25.24 28.34 -11.16
C LYS A 200 -26.25 28.96 -12.13
N ILE A 201 -26.68 28.20 -13.15
CA ILE A 201 -27.69 28.64 -14.13
C ILE A 201 -29.05 28.82 -13.46
N GLY A 202 -29.42 27.96 -12.50
CA GLY A 202 -30.69 28.10 -11.78
C GLY A 202 -30.78 29.32 -10.86
N ILE A 203 -29.65 29.93 -10.50
CA ILE A 203 -29.57 31.12 -9.64
C ILE A 203 -29.51 32.43 -10.45
N SER A 204 -29.05 32.39 -11.71
CA SER A 204 -28.98 33.57 -12.60
C SER A 204 -30.32 33.90 -13.23
#